data_AF-A0A9D7XU71-F1
#
_entry.id   AF-A0A9D7XU71-F1
#
_cell.length_a   1.000
_cell.length_b   1.000
_cell.length_c   1.000
_cell.angle_alpha   90.00
_cell.angle_beta   90.00
_cell.angle_gamma   90.00
#
_symmetry.space_group_name_H-M   'P 1'
#
loop_
_entity.id
_entity.type
_entity.pdbx_description
1 polymer ?
#
loop_
_entity_poly.entity_id
_entity_poly.type
_entity_poly.pdbx_seq_one_letter_code
_entity_poly.pdbx_strand_id
1 'polypeptide(L)'
;MKTTELRERQAEFESNIKMINARKAHLKELQKEFVDFFTTEKIKKMEVQDYVLGFDKPERGFNFCYGLETQLKGLGWMVGGTSKKFGFWFGKLKPDVNKKYRYTKLFGNSPKTALAVVKDLILDLLEAGKDTDLNRIDANKLSPMFKGKILSTYYPKRYLNIFAKEHLDHFLTFLDLSTPELKKRSEIWKREALLEYKKSDIVMKSWAMDIFSDFLYELFPMPPKKSASKKIHPALKDYLPPHFLKHKISLLLN
;
A
#
# COMPACT_ATOMS: atom_id res chain seq x y z
N MET A 1 -7.48 -11.94 20.63
CA MET A 1 -7.25 -13.35 20.20
C MET A 1 -6.58 -14.14 21.33
N LYS A 2 -6.95 -15.42 21.57
CA LYS A 2 -6.27 -16.23 22.61
C LYS A 2 -4.83 -16.53 22.19
N THR A 3 -3.87 -16.44 23.11
CA THR A 3 -2.44 -16.65 22.79
C THR A 3 -2.16 -18.02 22.15
N THR A 4 -2.85 -19.08 22.59
CA THR A 4 -2.70 -20.42 22.01
C THR A 4 -3.14 -20.47 20.54
N GLU A 5 -4.29 -19.87 20.21
CA GLU A 5 -4.81 -19.79 18.84
C GLU A 5 -3.83 -19.03 17.93
N LEU A 6 -3.25 -17.93 18.40
CA LEU A 6 -2.22 -17.21 17.65
C LEU A 6 -1.01 -18.10 17.35
N ARG A 7 -0.52 -18.87 18.33
CA ARG A 7 0.66 -19.73 18.18
C ARG A 7 0.39 -20.88 17.20
N GLU A 8 -0.78 -21.48 17.23
CA GLU A 8 -1.20 -22.51 16.27
C GLU A 8 -1.21 -21.95 14.83
N ARG A 9 -1.81 -20.77 14.63
CA ARG A 9 -1.86 -20.10 13.32
C ARG A 9 -0.48 -19.69 12.81
N GLN A 10 0.39 -19.23 13.70
CA GLN A 10 1.78 -18.93 13.34
C GLN A 10 2.53 -20.19 12.92
N ALA A 11 2.38 -21.30 13.64
CA ALA A 11 3.04 -22.56 13.27
C ALA A 11 2.58 -23.08 11.90
N GLU A 12 1.27 -23.04 11.63
CA GLU A 12 0.71 -23.39 10.32
C GLU A 12 1.29 -22.49 9.21
N PHE A 13 1.26 -21.18 9.41
CA PHE A 13 1.76 -20.22 8.43
C PHE A 13 3.28 -20.34 8.19
N GLU A 14 4.06 -20.50 9.27
CA GLU A 14 5.52 -20.57 9.23
C GLU A 14 6.01 -21.76 8.42
N SER A 15 5.30 -22.90 8.49
CA SER A 15 5.57 -24.08 7.67
C SER A 15 5.51 -23.79 6.16
N ASN A 16 4.75 -22.76 5.75
CA ASN A 16 4.54 -22.36 4.36
C ASN A 16 5.47 -21.20 3.90
N ILE A 17 6.20 -20.54 4.82
CA ILE A 17 7.00 -19.34 4.49
C ILE A 17 8.04 -19.63 3.39
N LYS A 18 8.69 -20.80 3.39
CA LYS A 18 9.66 -21.18 2.35
C LYS A 18 9.02 -21.18 0.97
N MET A 19 7.82 -21.74 0.85
CA MET A 19 7.06 -21.79 -0.40
C MET A 19 6.55 -20.40 -0.81
N ILE A 20 6.05 -19.60 0.14
CA ILE A 20 5.62 -18.22 -0.11
C ILE A 20 6.78 -17.38 -0.66
N ASN A 21 7.96 -17.48 -0.04
CA ASN A 21 9.16 -16.79 -0.50
C ASN A 21 9.58 -17.23 -1.91
N ALA A 22 9.57 -18.53 -2.20
CA ALA A 22 9.88 -19.02 -3.55
C ALA A 22 8.94 -18.44 -4.61
N ARG A 23 7.62 -18.39 -4.31
CA ARG A 23 6.62 -17.79 -5.21
C ARG A 23 6.83 -16.29 -5.40
N LYS A 24 7.32 -15.58 -4.38
CA LYS A 24 7.55 -14.13 -4.41
C LYS A 24 8.95 -13.72 -4.89
N ALA A 25 9.85 -14.66 -5.17
CA ALA A 25 11.23 -14.34 -5.57
C ALA A 25 11.29 -13.39 -6.78
N HIS A 26 10.51 -13.68 -7.82
CA HIS A 26 10.43 -12.82 -9.01
C HIS A 26 9.91 -11.41 -8.71
N LEU A 27 9.01 -11.25 -7.73
CA LEU A 27 8.50 -9.93 -7.34
C LEU A 27 9.57 -9.10 -6.62
N LYS A 28 10.43 -9.75 -5.82
CA LYS A 28 11.55 -9.08 -5.13
C LYS A 28 12.59 -8.61 -6.14
N GLU A 29 12.85 -9.38 -7.19
CA GLU A 29 13.71 -8.94 -8.29
C GLU A 29 13.08 -7.75 -9.03
N LEU A 30 11.79 -7.85 -9.40
CA LEU A 30 11.07 -6.76 -10.04
C LEU A 30 11.04 -5.47 -9.20
N GLN A 31 10.95 -5.59 -7.88
CA GLN A 31 11.08 -4.45 -6.96
C GLN A 31 12.47 -3.82 -7.03
N LYS A 32 13.52 -4.64 -7.04
CA LYS A 32 14.90 -4.18 -7.15
C LYS A 32 15.12 -3.47 -8.49
N GLU A 33 14.71 -4.06 -9.61
CA GLU A 33 14.78 -3.44 -10.93
C GLU A 33 14.04 -2.09 -10.99
N PHE A 34 12.87 -1.99 -10.35
CA PHE A 34 12.12 -0.74 -10.29
C PHE A 34 12.88 0.36 -9.53
N VAL A 35 13.47 0.02 -8.37
CA VAL A 35 14.24 0.97 -7.55
C VAL A 35 15.54 1.37 -8.24
N ASP A 36 16.22 0.42 -8.88
CA ASP A 36 17.45 0.67 -9.65
C ASP A 36 17.17 1.56 -10.88
N PHE A 37 16.00 1.42 -11.50
CA PHE A 37 15.57 2.28 -12.60
C PHE A 37 15.22 3.71 -12.13
N PHE A 38 14.47 3.83 -11.03
CA PHE A 38 14.03 5.11 -10.48
C PHE A 38 14.91 5.60 -9.33
N THR A 39 16.18 5.85 -9.61
CA THR A 39 17.07 6.53 -8.65
C THR A 39 16.58 7.93 -8.31
N THR A 40 17.12 8.54 -7.26
CA THR A 40 16.86 9.96 -6.93
C THR A 40 17.11 10.88 -8.12
N GLU A 41 18.14 10.63 -8.90
CA GLU A 41 18.51 11.40 -10.09
C GLU A 41 17.49 11.17 -11.21
N LYS A 42 17.04 9.93 -11.44
CA LYS A 42 16.00 9.64 -12.44
C LYS A 42 14.68 10.27 -12.04
N ILE A 43 14.27 10.19 -10.77
CA ILE A 43 13.06 10.86 -10.26
C ILE A 43 13.17 12.36 -10.49
N LYS A 44 14.31 12.99 -10.18
CA LYS A 44 14.53 14.43 -10.42
C LYS A 44 14.42 14.81 -11.89
N LYS A 45 14.76 13.92 -12.81
CA LYS A 45 14.71 14.14 -14.27
C LYS A 45 13.45 13.60 -14.95
N MET A 46 12.58 12.87 -14.23
CA MET A 46 11.43 12.19 -14.85
C MET A 46 10.48 13.17 -15.53
N GLU A 47 10.05 12.83 -16.73
CA GLU A 47 9.06 13.57 -17.49
C GLU A 47 7.66 12.99 -17.28
N VAL A 48 6.65 13.60 -17.89
CA VAL A 48 5.24 13.20 -17.71
C VAL A 48 5.02 11.73 -18.11
N GLN A 49 5.63 11.29 -19.21
CA GLN A 49 5.56 9.93 -19.73
C GLN A 49 6.30 8.90 -18.87
N ASP A 50 7.35 9.31 -18.15
CA ASP A 50 8.01 8.46 -17.16
C ASP A 50 7.12 8.28 -15.92
N TYR A 51 6.29 9.29 -15.60
CA TYR A 51 5.55 9.34 -14.35
C TYR A 51 4.17 8.66 -14.39
N VAL A 52 3.33 8.96 -15.41
CA VAL A 52 1.96 8.43 -15.53
C VAL A 52 1.64 7.97 -16.95
N LEU A 53 0.87 6.88 -17.09
CA LEU A 53 0.43 6.39 -18.39
C LEU A 53 -0.62 7.30 -19.02
N GLY A 54 -0.31 7.83 -20.21
CA GLY A 54 -1.19 8.67 -21.01
C GLY A 54 -1.93 7.89 -22.09
N PHE A 55 -1.18 7.24 -22.98
CA PHE A 55 -1.71 6.62 -24.19
C PHE A 55 -1.18 5.20 -24.40
N ASP A 56 0.12 4.95 -24.17
CA ASP A 56 0.75 3.63 -24.32
C ASP A 56 1.58 3.22 -23.11
N LYS A 57 1.77 1.90 -22.94
CA LYS A 57 2.76 1.35 -22.00
C LYS A 57 4.17 1.68 -22.51
N PRO A 58 5.14 1.97 -21.63
CA PRO A 58 6.50 2.19 -22.07
C PRO A 58 7.01 0.94 -22.80
N GLU A 59 7.59 1.13 -24.00
CA GLU A 59 8.20 0.04 -24.78
C GLU A 59 9.40 -0.58 -24.04
N ARG A 60 10.08 0.19 -23.19
CA ARG A 60 11.20 -0.24 -22.34
C ARG A 60 11.15 0.46 -20.99
N GLY A 61 11.60 -0.23 -19.94
CA GLY A 61 11.70 0.32 -18.58
C GLY A 61 10.36 0.38 -17.84
N PHE A 62 10.27 1.27 -16.87
CA PHE A 62 9.09 1.42 -16.02
C PHE A 62 8.41 2.78 -16.21
N ASN A 63 7.10 2.80 -15.99
CA ASN A 63 6.35 4.03 -15.71
C ASN A 63 6.07 4.08 -14.21
N PHE A 64 6.36 5.20 -13.53
CA PHE A 64 6.43 5.25 -12.07
C PHE A 64 5.12 4.85 -11.39
N CYS A 65 4.01 5.50 -11.75
CA CYS A 65 2.70 5.21 -11.15
C CYS A 65 2.19 3.82 -11.53
N TYR A 66 2.35 3.43 -12.79
CA TYR A 66 1.93 2.11 -13.26
C TYR A 66 2.74 0.98 -12.62
N GLY A 67 4.05 1.15 -12.50
CA GLY A 67 4.95 0.19 -11.86
C GLY A 67 4.56 -0.04 -10.41
N LEU A 68 4.32 1.04 -9.66
CA LEU A 68 3.86 0.94 -8.28
C LEU A 68 2.45 0.33 -8.15
N GLU A 69 1.49 0.72 -8.99
CA GLU A 69 0.10 0.25 -8.85
C GLU A 69 -0.12 -1.17 -9.41
N THR A 70 0.49 -1.49 -10.55
CA THR A 70 0.18 -2.70 -11.33
C THR A 70 1.31 -3.72 -11.32
N GLN A 71 2.54 -3.33 -11.65
CA GLN A 71 3.65 -4.30 -11.76
C GLN A 71 4.05 -4.83 -10.39
N LEU A 72 4.11 -3.96 -9.37
CA LEU A 72 4.45 -4.31 -7.99
C LEU A 72 3.23 -4.65 -7.14
N LYS A 73 2.07 -4.99 -7.73
CA LYS A 73 0.83 -5.28 -6.99
C LYS A 73 0.97 -6.46 -6.02
N GLY A 74 1.82 -7.43 -6.35
CA GLY A 74 2.09 -8.61 -5.52
C GLY A 74 2.88 -8.30 -4.23
N LEU A 75 3.49 -7.10 -4.14
CA LEU A 75 4.16 -6.59 -2.93
C LEU A 75 3.30 -5.51 -2.27
N GLY A 76 2.02 -5.83 -2.07
CA GLY A 76 1.00 -4.91 -1.58
C GLY A 76 0.34 -4.14 -2.73
N TRP A 77 -0.98 -4.25 -2.81
CA TRP A 77 -1.77 -3.65 -3.88
C TRP A 77 -2.36 -2.31 -3.43
N MET A 78 -2.28 -1.29 -4.29
CA MET A 78 -2.87 0.03 -4.07
C MET A 78 -4.37 0.09 -4.41
N VAL A 79 -5.15 -0.84 -3.86
CA VAL A 79 -6.60 -0.94 -4.10
C VAL A 79 -7.34 0.20 -3.42
N GLY A 80 -8.25 0.83 -4.15
CA GLY A 80 -9.09 1.90 -3.63
C GLY A 80 -8.48 3.28 -3.88
N GLY A 81 -9.29 4.31 -3.64
CA GLY A 81 -8.96 5.68 -4.00
C GLY A 81 -9.08 5.95 -5.51
N THR A 82 -9.25 7.23 -5.84
CA THR A 82 -9.26 7.69 -7.24
C THR A 82 -7.82 7.96 -7.70
N SER A 83 -7.60 8.13 -9.01
CA SER A 83 -6.29 8.53 -9.57
C SER A 83 -5.72 9.82 -8.97
N LYS A 84 -6.53 10.61 -8.25
CA LYS A 84 -6.06 11.75 -7.43
C LYS A 84 -4.99 11.36 -6.40
N LYS A 85 -4.91 10.08 -5.98
CA LYS A 85 -3.92 9.58 -5.02
C LYS A 85 -2.47 9.77 -5.49
N PHE A 86 -2.25 9.84 -6.81
CA PHE A 86 -0.95 10.10 -7.41
C PHE A 86 -0.61 11.60 -7.41
N GLY A 87 -1.56 12.50 -7.12
CA GLY A 87 -1.36 13.95 -7.16
C GLY A 87 -1.38 14.54 -8.56
N PHE A 88 -0.70 13.88 -9.51
CA PHE A 88 -0.76 14.15 -10.94
C PHE A 88 -1.19 12.88 -11.70
N TRP A 89 -2.14 12.97 -12.62
CA TRP A 89 -2.60 11.79 -13.36
C TRP A 89 -3.16 12.11 -14.74
N PHE A 90 -3.27 11.11 -15.61
CA PHE A 90 -3.97 11.23 -16.88
C PHE A 90 -5.36 10.60 -16.79
N GLY A 91 -6.42 11.36 -17.10
CA GLY A 91 -7.77 10.80 -17.01
C GLY A 91 -8.91 11.76 -17.25
N LYS A 92 -10.13 11.21 -17.16
CA LYS A 92 -11.39 11.95 -17.25
C LYS A 92 -11.81 12.45 -15.87
N LEU A 93 -12.37 13.66 -15.81
CA LEU A 93 -13.00 14.20 -14.62
C LEU A 93 -14.24 14.95 -15.08
N LYS A 94 -15.42 14.58 -14.58
CA LYS A 94 -16.67 15.25 -14.96
C LYS A 94 -16.54 16.76 -14.69
N PRO A 95 -17.02 17.63 -15.61
CA PRO A 95 -17.80 17.32 -16.82
C PRO A 95 -16.97 16.98 -18.08
N ASP A 96 -15.64 17.05 -18.04
CA ASP A 96 -14.81 16.77 -19.23
C ASP A 96 -14.91 15.29 -19.67
N VAL A 97 -15.31 15.09 -20.93
CA VAL A 97 -15.39 13.76 -21.57
C VAL A 97 -14.04 13.25 -22.08
N ASN A 98 -13.08 14.14 -22.31
CA ASN A 98 -11.75 13.83 -22.83
C ASN A 98 -10.75 13.53 -21.70
N LYS A 99 -9.87 12.56 -21.94
CA LYS A 99 -8.72 12.34 -21.06
C LYS A 99 -7.72 13.47 -21.27
N LYS A 100 -7.24 14.04 -20.17
CA LYS A 100 -6.13 15.01 -20.17
C LYS A 100 -5.34 14.87 -18.88
N TYR A 101 -4.18 15.50 -18.82
CA TYR A 101 -3.42 15.61 -17.58
C TYR A 101 -4.22 16.39 -16.54
N ARG A 102 -4.21 15.89 -15.31
CA ARG A 102 -4.97 16.40 -14.17
C ARG A 102 -4.07 16.50 -12.96
N TYR A 103 -4.39 17.47 -12.13
CA TYR A 103 -3.74 17.75 -10.86
C TYR A 103 -4.72 18.55 -10.01
N THR A 104 -4.47 18.62 -8.72
CA THR A 104 -5.20 19.52 -7.82
C THR A 104 -4.38 20.78 -7.59
N LYS A 105 -5.03 21.88 -7.17
CA LYS A 105 -4.35 23.12 -6.79
C LYS A 105 -3.30 22.95 -5.68
N LEU A 106 -3.39 21.85 -4.92
CA LEU A 106 -2.38 21.46 -3.92
C LEU A 106 -0.99 21.28 -4.53
N PHE A 107 -0.93 20.82 -5.78
CA PHE A 107 0.32 20.49 -6.46
C PHE A 107 0.75 21.57 -7.47
N GLY A 108 -0.16 22.44 -7.91
CA GLY A 108 0.20 23.56 -8.78
C GLY A 108 -0.96 24.06 -9.64
N ASN A 109 -0.66 24.99 -10.53
CA ASN A 109 -1.63 25.63 -11.43
C ASN A 109 -1.47 25.21 -12.89
N SER A 110 -0.41 24.47 -13.23
CA SER A 110 -0.14 23.94 -14.58
C SER A 110 0.34 22.49 -14.50
N PRO A 111 0.22 21.68 -15.58
CA PRO A 111 0.74 20.32 -15.58
C PRO A 111 2.23 20.24 -15.22
N LYS A 112 3.04 21.17 -15.76
CA LYS A 112 4.48 21.26 -15.52
C LYS A 112 4.79 21.54 -14.05
N THR A 113 4.13 22.53 -13.45
CA THR A 113 4.32 22.88 -12.03
C THR A 113 3.85 21.77 -11.10
N ALA A 114 2.71 21.15 -11.42
CA ALA A 114 2.19 20.02 -10.67
C ALA A 114 3.11 18.81 -10.64
N LEU A 115 3.66 18.41 -11.79
CA LEU A 115 4.62 17.32 -11.84
C LEU A 115 5.91 17.66 -11.06
N ALA A 116 6.42 18.88 -11.18
CA ALA A 116 7.61 19.32 -10.44
C ALA A 116 7.41 19.20 -8.93
N VAL A 117 6.29 19.73 -8.40
CA VAL A 117 5.98 19.62 -6.97
C VAL A 117 5.81 18.17 -6.52
N VAL A 118 5.15 17.32 -7.33
CA VAL A 118 5.01 15.89 -7.00
C VAL A 118 6.38 15.20 -6.96
N LYS A 119 7.29 15.51 -7.89
CA LYS A 119 8.67 15.00 -7.89
C LYS A 119 9.41 15.39 -6.61
N ASP A 120 9.35 16.66 -6.24
CA ASP A 120 10.01 17.16 -5.02
C ASP A 120 9.46 16.49 -3.76
N LEU A 121 8.13 16.29 -3.69
CA LEU A 121 7.51 15.56 -2.59
C LEU A 121 7.90 14.07 -2.55
N ILE A 122 8.14 13.43 -3.69
CA ILE A 122 8.63 12.04 -3.73
C ILE A 122 10.07 12.00 -3.21
N LEU A 123 10.93 12.92 -3.65
CA LEU A 123 12.32 12.99 -3.19
C LEU A 123 12.41 13.27 -1.69
N ASP A 124 11.62 14.22 -1.19
CA ASP A 124 11.47 14.52 0.24
C ASP A 124 11.00 13.29 1.03
N LEU A 125 10.02 12.56 0.50
CA LEU A 125 9.53 11.33 1.12
C LEU A 125 10.60 10.24 1.19
N LEU A 126 11.41 10.08 0.14
CA LEU A 126 12.49 9.08 0.12
C LEU A 126 13.56 9.45 1.16
N GLU A 127 13.96 10.71 1.23
CA GLU A 127 14.92 11.17 2.25
C GLU A 127 14.38 10.98 3.67
N ALA A 128 13.14 11.43 3.94
CA ALA A 128 12.48 11.20 5.22
C ALA A 128 12.34 9.70 5.55
N GLY A 129 12.11 8.87 4.53
CA GLY A 129 12.05 7.42 4.61
C GLY A 129 13.37 6.76 5.00
N LYS A 130 14.47 7.25 4.41
CA LYS A 130 15.83 6.81 4.75
C LYS A 130 16.19 7.14 6.19
N ASP A 131 15.85 8.35 6.62
CA ASP A 131 16.16 8.85 7.97
C ASP A 131 15.16 8.36 9.03
N THR A 132 14.09 7.68 8.59
CA THR A 132 13.00 7.22 9.45
C THR A 132 12.29 8.37 10.18
N ASP A 133 12.25 9.57 9.59
CA ASP A 133 11.56 10.72 10.15
C ASP A 133 10.04 10.61 9.91
N LEU A 134 9.37 9.99 10.89
CA LEU A 134 7.93 9.74 10.83
C LEU A 134 7.10 11.02 10.78
N ASN A 135 7.56 12.11 11.40
CA ASN A 135 6.84 13.39 11.40
C ASN A 135 6.91 14.04 10.02
N ARG A 136 8.08 14.03 9.37
CA ARG A 136 8.25 14.52 7.99
C ARG A 136 7.47 13.67 7.00
N ILE A 137 7.48 12.34 7.16
CA ILE A 137 6.63 11.42 6.37
C ILE A 137 5.15 11.76 6.55
N ASP A 138 4.70 12.01 7.78
CA ASP A 138 3.30 12.32 8.06
C ASP A 138 2.88 13.66 7.44
N ALA A 139 3.71 14.69 7.57
CA ALA A 139 3.50 16.02 7.02
C ALA A 139 3.57 16.10 5.48
N ASN A 140 4.24 15.13 4.84
CA ASN A 140 4.35 15.08 3.37
C ASN A 140 2.96 15.00 2.71
N LYS A 141 2.75 15.86 1.70
CA LYS A 141 1.43 16.13 1.07
C LYS A 141 0.96 15.06 0.09
N LEU A 142 1.79 14.07 -0.24
CA LEU A 142 1.35 12.93 -1.05
C LEU A 142 0.27 12.13 -0.33
N SER A 143 -0.60 11.47 -1.09
CA SER A 143 -1.66 10.67 -0.47
C SER A 143 -1.07 9.56 0.42
N PRO A 144 -1.70 9.22 1.56
CA PRO A 144 -1.13 8.22 2.47
C PRO A 144 -0.88 6.84 1.85
N MET A 145 -1.72 6.45 0.88
CA MET A 145 -1.56 5.21 0.13
C MET A 145 -0.31 5.25 -0.74
N PHE A 146 -0.07 6.38 -1.42
CA PHE A 146 1.10 6.57 -2.27
C PHE A 146 2.38 6.65 -1.45
N LYS A 147 2.35 7.38 -0.31
CA LYS A 147 3.45 7.43 0.65
C LYS A 147 3.85 6.03 1.11
N GLY A 148 2.87 5.25 1.59
CA GLY A 148 3.09 3.88 2.04
C GLY A 148 3.68 2.99 0.95
N LYS A 149 3.15 3.05 -0.27
CA LYS A 149 3.65 2.23 -1.37
C LYS A 149 5.10 2.59 -1.73
N ILE A 150 5.42 3.87 -1.92
CA ILE A 150 6.79 4.32 -2.23
C ILE A 150 7.74 3.85 -1.13
N LEU A 151 7.44 4.12 0.13
CA LEU A 151 8.31 3.76 1.26
C LEU A 151 8.54 2.24 1.36
N SER A 152 7.50 1.42 1.21
CA SER A 152 7.64 -0.04 1.23
C SER A 152 8.37 -0.59 0.00
N THR A 153 8.38 0.14 -1.12
CA THR A 153 9.11 -0.24 -2.33
C THR A 153 10.60 0.04 -2.18
N TYR A 154 10.98 1.23 -1.71
CA TYR A 154 12.39 1.65 -1.59
C TYR A 154 13.06 1.12 -0.31
N TYR A 155 12.31 0.95 0.78
CA TYR A 155 12.83 0.46 2.06
C TYR A 155 11.98 -0.72 2.59
N PRO A 156 11.93 -1.85 1.86
CA PRO A 156 11.04 -2.99 2.16
C PRO A 156 11.34 -3.67 3.51
N LYS A 157 12.54 -3.45 4.06
CA LYS A 157 12.93 -3.95 5.39
C LYS A 157 12.37 -3.09 6.53
N ARG A 158 11.99 -1.84 6.26
CA ARG A 158 11.56 -0.88 7.29
C ARG A 158 10.07 -0.61 7.29
N TYR A 159 9.43 -0.51 6.12
CA TYR A 159 8.04 -0.09 6.01
C TYR A 159 7.11 -1.22 5.60
N LEU A 160 6.01 -1.35 6.33
CA LEU A 160 4.97 -2.36 6.09
C LEU A 160 4.18 -2.07 4.81
N ASN A 161 3.98 -3.11 3.99
CA ASN A 161 3.31 -3.05 2.68
C ASN A 161 1.76 -3.13 2.76
N ILE A 162 1.14 -2.45 3.73
CA ILE A 162 -0.32 -2.36 3.92
C ILE A 162 -0.74 -0.90 3.82
N PHE A 163 -1.47 -0.53 2.76
CA PHE A 163 -1.62 0.88 2.41
C PHE A 163 -2.96 1.53 2.76
N ALA A 164 -4.05 0.78 2.58
CA ALA A 164 -5.40 1.30 2.80
C ALA A 164 -5.69 1.50 4.29
N LYS A 165 -6.26 2.66 4.64
CA LYS A 165 -6.61 3.00 6.02
C LYS A 165 -7.57 1.98 6.62
N GLU A 166 -8.55 1.55 5.82
CA GLU A 166 -9.57 0.59 6.23
C GLU A 166 -8.95 -0.76 6.62
N HIS A 167 -7.89 -1.18 5.93
CA HIS A 167 -7.19 -2.44 6.23
C HIS A 167 -6.34 -2.30 7.49
N LEU A 168 -5.64 -1.17 7.65
CA LEU A 168 -4.89 -0.87 8.87
C LEU A 168 -5.81 -0.85 10.09
N ASP A 169 -6.94 -0.15 10.00
CA ASP A 169 -7.94 -0.10 11.07
C ASP A 169 -8.53 -1.48 11.38
N HIS A 170 -8.76 -2.30 10.35
CA HIS A 170 -9.22 -3.67 10.50
C HIS A 170 -8.23 -4.50 11.31
N PHE A 171 -6.95 -4.57 10.89
CA PHE A 171 -5.94 -5.36 11.60
C PHE A 171 -5.70 -4.86 13.03
N LEU A 172 -5.63 -3.54 13.23
CA LEU A 172 -5.50 -2.98 14.58
C LEU A 172 -6.67 -3.39 15.48
N THR A 173 -7.88 -3.49 14.94
CA THR A 173 -9.07 -3.90 15.70
C THR A 173 -9.01 -5.37 16.06
N PHE A 174 -8.67 -6.26 15.11
CA PHE A 174 -8.58 -7.70 15.37
C PHE A 174 -7.42 -8.11 16.30
N LEU A 175 -6.37 -7.28 16.34
CA LEU A 175 -5.24 -7.45 17.25
C LEU A 175 -5.43 -6.77 18.61
N ASP A 176 -6.61 -6.20 18.89
CA ASP A 176 -6.91 -5.47 20.13
C ASP A 176 -5.97 -4.27 20.38
N LEU A 177 -5.41 -3.67 19.31
CA LEU A 177 -4.51 -2.50 19.35
C LEU A 177 -5.25 -1.17 19.09
N SER A 178 -6.54 -1.25 18.77
CA SER A 178 -7.34 -0.13 18.23
C SER A 178 -7.81 0.82 19.34
N THR A 179 -7.05 1.87 19.62
CA THR A 179 -7.46 2.93 20.57
C THR A 179 -8.17 4.11 19.87
N PRO A 180 -9.01 4.91 20.59
CA PRO A 180 -9.61 6.11 20.03
C PRO A 180 -8.60 7.11 19.46
N GLU A 181 -7.43 7.23 20.08
CA GLU A 181 -6.34 8.09 19.64
C GLU A 181 -5.74 7.56 18.34
N LEU A 182 -5.38 6.26 18.30
CA LEU A 182 -4.77 5.64 17.13
C LEU A 182 -5.68 5.67 15.90
N LYS A 183 -7.00 5.50 16.08
CA LYS A 183 -7.99 5.60 15.00
C LYS A 183 -7.95 6.94 14.27
N LYS A 184 -7.66 8.03 14.99
CA LYS A 184 -7.55 9.41 14.47
C LYS A 184 -6.20 9.73 13.83
N ARG A 185 -5.16 8.93 14.13
CA ARG A 185 -3.83 9.12 13.54
C ARG A 185 -3.82 8.73 12.07
N SER A 186 -2.82 9.23 11.34
CA SER A 186 -2.59 8.85 9.95
C SER A 186 -2.09 7.42 9.80
N GLU A 187 -2.06 6.96 8.56
CA GLU A 187 -1.73 5.60 8.17
C GLU A 187 -0.30 5.21 8.51
N ILE A 188 0.65 6.17 8.58
CA ILE A 188 2.03 5.85 8.98
C ILE A 188 2.07 5.40 10.45
N TRP A 189 1.41 6.13 11.36
CA TRP A 189 1.36 5.75 12.78
C TRP A 189 0.63 4.42 13.02
N LYS A 190 -0.39 4.12 12.21
CA LYS A 190 -1.08 2.83 12.26
C LYS A 190 -0.18 1.68 11.82
N ARG A 191 0.65 1.88 10.79
CA ARG A 191 1.68 0.89 10.41
C ARG A 191 2.69 0.71 11.53
N GLU A 192 3.14 1.79 12.17
CA GLU A 192 4.09 1.68 13.29
C GLU A 192 3.50 0.87 14.45
N ALA A 193 2.23 1.07 14.80
CA ALA A 193 1.57 0.23 15.82
C ALA A 193 1.55 -1.27 15.46
N LEU A 194 1.29 -1.62 14.19
CA LEU A 194 1.39 -3.01 13.72
C LEU A 194 2.83 -3.53 13.74
N LEU A 195 3.82 -2.69 13.44
CA LEU A 195 5.23 -3.05 13.48
C LEU A 195 5.73 -3.28 14.91
N GLU A 196 5.29 -2.47 15.88
CA GLU A 196 5.61 -2.69 17.29
C GLU A 196 5.01 -4.01 17.79
N TYR A 197 3.77 -4.32 17.39
CA TYR A 197 3.17 -5.63 17.66
C TYR A 197 3.97 -6.79 17.03
N LYS A 198 4.40 -6.65 15.77
CA LYS A 198 5.28 -7.63 15.11
C LYS A 198 6.59 -7.83 15.89
N LYS A 199 7.22 -6.75 16.36
CA LYS A 199 8.51 -6.78 17.06
C LYS A 199 8.42 -7.38 18.46
N SER A 200 7.30 -7.18 19.16
CA SER A 200 7.11 -7.72 20.51
C SER A 200 6.86 -9.23 20.51
N ASP A 201 6.41 -9.79 19.39
CA ASP A 201 6.16 -11.22 19.26
C ASP A 201 7.44 -12.04 18.98
N ILE A 202 7.63 -13.15 19.70
CA ILE A 202 8.83 -13.98 19.61
C ILE A 202 9.03 -14.64 18.25
N VAL A 203 7.94 -14.92 17.52
CA VAL A 203 7.99 -15.55 16.19
C VAL A 203 8.04 -14.48 15.10
N MET A 204 7.04 -13.59 15.08
CA MET A 204 6.85 -12.63 13.98
C MET A 204 7.96 -11.59 13.89
N LYS A 205 8.71 -11.32 14.96
CA LYS A 205 9.85 -10.38 14.92
C LYS A 205 10.87 -10.75 13.84
N SER A 206 11.04 -12.04 13.54
CA SER A 206 11.99 -12.53 12.53
C SER A 206 11.47 -12.45 11.10
N TRP A 207 10.15 -12.33 10.90
CA TRP A 207 9.55 -12.36 9.56
C TRP A 207 9.85 -11.09 8.76
N ALA A 208 9.94 -11.23 7.43
CA ALA A 208 9.99 -10.09 6.53
C ALA A 208 8.65 -9.32 6.54
N MET A 209 8.66 -8.05 6.13
CA MET A 209 7.47 -7.19 6.19
C MET A 209 6.33 -7.71 5.31
N ASP A 210 6.65 -8.21 4.11
CA ASP A 210 5.69 -8.79 3.18
C ASP A 210 5.10 -10.11 3.70
N ILE A 211 5.89 -10.89 4.43
CA ILE A 211 5.45 -12.14 5.08
C ILE A 211 4.52 -11.84 6.26
N PHE A 212 4.86 -10.85 7.09
CA PHE A 212 3.97 -10.40 8.16
C PHE A 212 2.65 -9.83 7.60
N SER A 213 2.71 -9.07 6.51
CA SER A 213 1.51 -8.58 5.84
C SER A 213 0.65 -9.74 5.32
N ASP A 214 1.22 -10.75 4.66
CA ASP A 214 0.47 -11.91 4.18
C ASP A 214 -0.23 -12.64 5.33
N PHE A 215 0.49 -12.85 6.44
CA PHE A 215 -0.07 -13.48 7.63
C PHE A 215 -1.28 -12.72 8.16
N LEU A 216 -1.21 -11.38 8.25
CA LEU A 216 -2.36 -10.58 8.69
C LEU A 216 -3.57 -10.75 7.78
N TYR A 217 -3.39 -10.80 6.46
CA TYR A 217 -4.50 -11.04 5.52
C TYR A 217 -5.05 -12.47 5.56
N GLU A 218 -4.21 -13.45 5.88
CA GLU A 218 -4.64 -14.84 6.05
C GLU A 218 -5.41 -15.03 7.34
N LEU A 219 -4.91 -14.46 8.44
CA LEU A 219 -5.49 -14.55 9.76
C LEU A 219 -6.78 -13.73 9.89
N PHE A 220 -6.78 -12.52 9.31
CA PHE A 220 -7.89 -11.57 9.35
C PHE A 220 -8.30 -11.16 7.93
N PRO A 221 -8.99 -12.05 7.19
CA PRO A 221 -9.39 -11.78 5.83
C PRO A 221 -10.38 -10.61 5.75
N MET A 222 -10.13 -9.68 4.83
CA MET A 222 -11.02 -8.54 4.59
C MET A 222 -12.36 -9.00 3.98
N PRO A 223 -13.49 -8.39 4.38
CA PRO A 223 -14.79 -8.69 3.76
C PRO A 223 -14.83 -8.24 2.29
N PRO A 224 -15.61 -8.90 1.41
CA PRO A 224 -15.87 -8.44 0.06
C PRO A 224 -16.37 -7.01 0.07
N LYS A 225 -15.89 -6.21 -0.89
CA LYS A 225 -16.52 -4.94 -1.20
C LYS A 225 -17.97 -5.23 -1.53
N LYS A 226 -18.89 -4.68 -0.73
CA LYS A 226 -20.34 -4.87 -0.87
C LYS A 226 -20.75 -4.66 -2.34
N SER A 227 -21.13 -5.72 -3.05
CA SER A 227 -22.19 -5.59 -4.04
C SER A 227 -23.43 -5.11 -3.27
N ALA A 228 -24.06 -4.03 -3.72
CA ALA A 228 -25.25 -3.40 -3.13
C ALA A 228 -25.95 -4.24 -2.03
N SER A 229 -25.72 -3.88 -0.77
CA SER A 229 -26.21 -4.63 0.38
C SER A 229 -27.73 -4.76 0.35
N LYS A 230 -28.24 -6.01 0.45
CA LYS A 230 -29.61 -6.28 0.92
C LYS A 230 -29.84 -5.45 2.20
N LYS A 231 -30.96 -4.74 2.31
CA LYS A 231 -31.33 -3.96 3.51
C LYS A 231 -31.46 -4.92 4.68
N ILE A 232 -30.59 -4.79 5.68
CA ILE A 232 -30.63 -5.55 6.94
C ILE A 232 -30.96 -4.56 8.06
N HIS A 233 -31.70 -5.01 9.08
CA HIS A 233 -32.12 -4.19 10.21
C HIS A 233 -30.91 -3.64 11.00
N PRO A 234 -30.89 -2.35 11.42
CA PRO A 234 -29.72 -1.70 12.03
C PRO A 234 -29.16 -2.41 13.27
N ALA A 235 -30.04 -2.98 14.10
CA ALA A 235 -29.68 -3.68 15.34
C ALA A 235 -28.88 -4.98 15.12
N LEU A 236 -28.88 -5.54 13.91
CA LEU A 236 -28.22 -6.81 13.59
C LEU A 236 -26.87 -6.62 12.88
N LYS A 237 -26.46 -5.36 12.66
CA LYS A 237 -25.29 -5.02 11.85
C LYS A 237 -23.97 -5.53 12.47
N ASP A 238 -23.89 -5.57 13.79
CA ASP A 238 -22.70 -6.00 14.54
C ASP A 238 -22.63 -7.52 14.71
N TYR A 239 -23.71 -8.24 14.37
CA TYR A 239 -23.83 -9.69 14.49
C TYR A 239 -23.74 -10.42 13.14
N LEU A 240 -23.55 -9.68 12.04
CA LEU A 240 -23.37 -10.31 10.74
C LEU A 240 -22.04 -11.06 10.74
N PRO A 241 -22.03 -12.38 10.43
CA PRO A 241 -20.77 -13.07 10.21
C PRO A 241 -20.06 -12.36 9.05
N PRO A 242 -18.75 -12.09 9.16
CA PRO A 242 -18.02 -11.43 8.10
C PRO A 242 -18.20 -12.23 6.82
N HIS A 243 -18.89 -11.64 5.85
CA HIS A 243 -18.95 -12.23 4.53
C HIS A 243 -17.50 -12.30 4.02
N PHE A 244 -17.04 -13.46 3.54
CA PHE A 244 -15.62 -13.68 3.26
C PHE A 244 -15.30 -13.45 1.78
N LEU A 245 -14.23 -12.71 1.48
CA LEU A 245 -13.55 -12.85 0.19
C LEU A 245 -12.76 -14.14 0.29
N LYS A 246 -13.09 -15.14 -0.53
CA LYS A 246 -12.19 -16.27 -0.75
C LYS A 246 -10.96 -15.74 -1.51
N HIS A 247 -9.99 -15.17 -0.80
CA HIS A 247 -8.61 -15.18 -1.27
C HIS A 247 -8.09 -16.60 -1.12
N LYS A 248 -8.51 -17.49 -2.02
CA LYS A 248 -7.69 -18.65 -2.32
C LYS A 248 -6.38 -18.08 -2.85
N ILE A 249 -5.27 -18.46 -2.22
CA ILE A 249 -3.90 -18.26 -2.69
C ILE A 249 -3.69 -18.86 -4.11
N SER A 250 -4.71 -19.46 -4.74
CA SER A 250 -4.69 -20.06 -6.08
C SER A 250 -4.97 -19.12 -7.26
N LEU A 251 -4.91 -17.78 -7.13
CA LEU A 251 -5.18 -16.85 -8.25
C LEU A 251 -4.06 -15.85 -8.54
N LEU A 252 -2.81 -16.18 -8.17
CA LEU A 252 -1.63 -15.59 -8.82
C LEU A 252 -1.24 -16.35 -10.10
N LEU A 253 -2.22 -16.96 -10.77
CA LEU A 253 -2.05 -17.63 -12.07
C LEU A 253 -2.65 -16.73 -13.15
N ASN A 254 -1.79 -16.43 -14.12
CA ASN A 254 -1.92 -15.58 -15.31
C ASN A 254 -1.46 -14.13 -15.15
#